data_AF-A0A7S2NRS5-F1
#
_entry.id   AF-A0A7S2NRS5-F1
#
_cell.length_a   1.000
_cell.length_b   1.000
_cell.length_c   1.000
_cell.angle_alpha   90.00
_cell.angle_beta   90.00
_cell.angle_gamma   90.00
#
_symmetry.space_group_name_H-M   'P 1'
#
loop_
_entity.id
_entity.type
_entity.pdbx_description
1 polymer ?
#
loop_
_entity_poly.entity_id
_entity_poly.type
_entity_poly.pdbx_seq_one_letter_code
_entity_poly.pdbx_strand_id
1 'polypeptide(L)'
;MSLPLRLPWLALALSSTCLWRPVAALTRVSKSPLDATHGTQSLEFLAPKAALEQVHAAARQGPVTTHETWFERMGDSFMNVVFGIVFIIFSFPMLWVNESRNAKTESLLSYAASHVRTVGGKVADRENRDCLVHLQGEQMKAAAPVSDRQFD
;
A
#
# COMPACT_ATOMS: atom_id res chain seq x y z
N MET A 1 6.81 46.43 15.82
CA MET A 1 5.86 45.35 16.14
C MET A 1 6.34 44.09 15.42
N SER A 2 6.95 43.18 16.18
CA SER A 2 7.64 41.97 15.74
C SER A 2 6.75 40.75 15.97
N LEU A 3 6.46 39.99 14.91
CA LEU A 3 5.80 38.69 14.98
C LEU A 3 6.84 37.58 14.78
N PRO A 4 6.93 36.55 15.65
CA PRO A 4 7.82 35.43 15.44
C PRO A 4 7.19 34.34 14.57
N LEU A 5 7.93 33.99 13.52
CA LEU A 5 7.77 32.84 12.65
C LEU A 5 7.94 31.54 13.48
N ARG A 6 6.94 30.65 13.49
CA ARG A 6 7.05 29.30 14.07
C ARG A 6 6.81 28.25 12.99
N LEU A 7 7.90 27.67 12.48
CA LEU A 7 7.93 26.39 11.77
C LEU A 7 8.09 25.25 12.78
N PRO A 8 7.31 24.17 12.70
CA PRO A 8 7.67 22.89 13.30
C PRO A 8 7.81 21.84 12.19
N TRP A 9 8.99 21.75 11.60
CA TRP A 9 9.36 20.65 10.72
C TRP A 9 10.66 20.04 11.26
N LEU A 10 10.53 19.00 12.07
CA LEU A 10 11.50 17.93 12.37
C LEU A 10 11.24 17.34 13.76
N ALA A 11 10.36 16.34 13.85
CA ALA A 11 10.45 15.26 14.84
C ALA A 11 9.32 14.25 14.58
N LEU A 12 9.59 13.24 13.76
CA LEU A 12 9.25 11.85 14.09
C LEU A 12 9.79 10.93 12.98
N ALA A 13 11.03 10.54 13.20
CA ALA A 13 11.60 9.36 12.58
C ALA A 13 10.94 8.10 13.18
N LEU A 14 10.91 7.04 12.37
CA LEU A 14 11.02 5.64 12.79
C LEU A 14 9.87 5.08 13.65
N SER A 15 8.86 4.49 13.01
CA SER A 15 8.28 3.18 13.37
C SER A 15 6.98 2.92 12.60
N SER A 16 7.09 2.21 11.48
CA SER A 16 5.96 1.43 10.93
C SER A 16 6.57 0.12 10.44
N THR A 17 7.10 -0.69 11.35
CA THR A 17 6.40 -1.86 11.89
C THR A 17 5.60 -2.62 10.84
N CYS A 18 6.23 -3.68 10.34
CA CYS A 18 5.65 -4.95 9.96
C CYS A 18 4.22 -5.17 10.50
N LEU A 19 3.22 -4.69 9.77
CA LEU A 19 1.79 -4.99 9.99
C LEU A 19 1.35 -6.01 8.94
N TRP A 20 1.95 -7.19 8.98
CA TRP A 20 1.35 -8.37 8.38
C TRP A 20 1.77 -9.63 9.14
N ARG A 21 1.09 -9.85 10.27
CA ARG A 21 0.88 -11.18 10.84
C ARG A 21 -0.62 -11.46 10.76
N PRO A 22 -1.10 -12.40 9.93
CA PRO A 22 -2.46 -12.88 10.06
C PRO A 22 -2.52 -13.80 11.29
N VAL A 23 -3.00 -13.25 12.40
CA VAL A 23 -3.51 -14.03 13.54
C VAL A 23 -4.91 -14.51 13.16
N ALA A 24 -4.99 -15.66 12.52
CA ALA A 24 -6.23 -16.39 12.37
C ALA A 24 -5.91 -17.86 12.08
N ALA A 25 -5.83 -18.67 13.12
CA ALA A 25 -6.60 -19.92 13.22
C ALA A 25 -6.07 -20.82 14.35
N LEU A 26 -7.03 -21.30 15.15
CA LEU A 26 -7.00 -22.60 15.83
C LEU A 26 -6.10 -22.74 17.06
N THR A 27 -6.55 -22.14 18.16
CA THR A 27 -6.67 -22.93 19.40
C THR A 27 -8.10 -22.82 19.92
N ARG A 28 -8.88 -23.84 19.61
CA ARG A 28 -10.22 -24.09 20.13
C ARG A 28 -10.09 -24.33 21.63
N VAL A 29 -10.27 -23.30 22.44
CA VAL A 29 -10.35 -23.43 23.91
C VAL A 29 -11.69 -24.09 24.23
N SER A 30 -11.66 -25.40 24.42
CA SER A 30 -12.77 -26.17 24.99
C SER A 30 -12.87 -25.81 26.47
N LYS A 31 -13.83 -24.94 26.84
CA LYS A 31 -14.23 -24.74 28.23
C LYS A 31 -15.08 -25.93 28.66
N SER A 32 -14.51 -26.84 29.44
CA SER A 32 -15.28 -27.84 30.19
C SER A 32 -15.76 -27.22 31.52
N PRO A 33 -16.92 -27.67 32.06
CA PRO A 33 -17.54 -27.05 33.22
C PRO A 33 -16.71 -27.22 34.49
N LEU A 34 -16.74 -26.20 35.33
CA LEU A 34 -16.22 -26.17 36.69
C LEU A 34 -16.89 -27.24 37.54
N ASP A 35 -16.18 -28.33 37.84
CA ASP A 35 -16.42 -29.11 39.05
C ASP A 35 -15.30 -28.80 40.05
N ALA A 36 -15.71 -28.16 41.14
CA ALA A 36 -14.85 -27.80 42.25
C ALA A 36 -14.52 -29.07 43.04
N THR A 37 -13.29 -29.56 42.92
CA THR A 37 -12.75 -30.46 43.93
C THR A 37 -11.28 -30.12 44.16
N HIS A 38 -10.98 -29.84 45.42
CA HIS A 38 -9.66 -29.57 45.96
C HIS A 38 -8.60 -30.52 45.38
N GLY A 39 -7.61 -29.96 44.70
CA GLY A 39 -6.45 -30.70 44.24
C GLY A 39 -5.40 -29.72 43.78
N THR A 40 -4.30 -29.65 44.51
CA THR A 40 -3.06 -28.95 44.15
C THR A 40 -2.71 -29.21 42.68
N GLN A 41 -3.06 -28.29 41.78
CA GLN A 41 -2.53 -28.25 40.43
C GLN A 41 -1.09 -27.73 40.50
N SER A 42 -0.20 -28.58 41.02
CA SER A 42 1.19 -28.55 40.62
C SER A 42 1.21 -28.62 39.10
N LEU A 43 1.77 -27.57 38.48
CA LEU A 43 2.04 -27.47 37.06
C LEU A 43 2.49 -28.84 36.52
N GLU A 44 1.60 -29.54 35.82
CA GLU A 44 1.96 -30.61 34.90
C GLU A 44 2.58 -29.96 33.65
N PHE A 45 3.63 -29.19 33.90
CA PHE A 45 4.69 -28.76 33.00
C PHE A 45 5.54 -30.00 32.63
N LEU A 46 4.89 -31.13 32.39
CA LEU A 46 5.50 -32.30 31.80
C LEU A 46 5.22 -32.16 30.31
N ALA A 47 6.06 -31.37 29.64
CA ALA A 47 6.20 -31.51 28.20
C ALA A 47 6.25 -33.02 27.91
N PRO A 48 5.35 -33.57 27.05
CA PRO A 48 5.33 -35.00 26.80
C PRO A 48 6.75 -35.39 26.44
N LYS A 49 7.33 -36.44 27.06
CA LYS A 49 8.75 -36.78 26.90
C LYS A 49 9.21 -36.74 25.42
N ALA A 50 8.32 -37.08 24.51
CA ALA A 50 8.48 -36.94 23.06
C ALA A 50 8.85 -35.51 22.58
N ALA A 51 8.23 -34.46 23.13
CA ALA A 51 8.56 -33.07 22.82
C ALA A 51 9.96 -32.67 23.32
N LEU A 52 10.36 -33.13 24.51
CA LEU A 52 11.73 -32.93 25.00
C LEU A 52 12.75 -33.69 24.16
N GLU A 53 12.43 -34.92 23.74
CA GLU A 53 13.29 -35.66 22.82
C GLU A 53 13.42 -34.99 21.46
N GLN A 54 12.36 -34.39 20.93
CA GLN A 54 12.41 -33.64 19.67
C GLN A 54 13.24 -32.36 19.79
N VAL A 55 13.14 -31.62 20.90
CA VAL A 55 13.98 -30.43 21.13
C VAL A 55 15.44 -30.82 21.30
N HIS A 56 15.74 -31.90 22.02
CA HIS A 56 17.11 -32.41 22.13
C HIS A 56 17.64 -32.96 20.80
N ALA A 57 16.79 -33.59 19.98
CA ALA A 57 17.16 -34.06 18.65
C ALA A 57 17.42 -32.90 17.68
N ALA A 58 16.61 -31.84 17.73
CA ALA A 58 16.83 -30.62 16.96
C ALA A 58 18.06 -29.84 17.45
N ALA A 59 18.29 -29.77 18.76
CA ALA A 59 19.47 -29.14 19.35
C ALA A 59 20.78 -29.89 19.07
N ARG A 60 20.71 -31.20 18.74
CA ARG A 60 21.86 -31.99 18.28
C ARG A 60 22.20 -31.76 16.80
N GLN A 61 21.32 -31.12 16.02
CA GLN A 61 21.66 -30.73 14.65
C GLN A 61 22.63 -29.55 14.75
N GLY A 62 23.92 -29.81 14.52
CA GLY A 62 24.93 -28.77 14.37
C GLY A 62 24.55 -27.80 13.24
N PRO A 63 25.10 -26.57 13.25
CA PRO A 63 24.78 -25.58 12.22
C PRO A 63 25.06 -26.17 10.84
N VAL A 64 24.00 -26.31 10.02
CA VAL A 64 24.12 -26.69 8.61
C VAL A 64 24.83 -25.54 7.91
N THR A 65 26.11 -25.72 7.67
CA THR A 65 26.94 -24.73 6.99
C THR A 65 26.79 -24.95 5.49
N THR A 66 26.16 -23.98 4.82
CA THR A 66 26.11 -23.95 3.36
C THR A 66 27.45 -23.39 2.87
N HIS A 67 28.22 -24.21 2.17
CA HIS A 67 29.50 -23.80 1.61
C HIS A 67 29.27 -23.24 0.21
N GLU A 68 29.26 -21.91 0.08
CA GLU A 68 29.30 -21.26 -1.23
C GLU A 68 30.76 -21.03 -1.63
N THR A 69 31.06 -21.32 -2.89
CA THR A 69 32.38 -21.03 -3.44
C THR A 69 32.55 -19.52 -3.63
N TRP A 70 33.78 -19.04 -3.55
CA TRP A 70 34.09 -17.63 -3.77
C TRP A 70 33.62 -17.13 -5.15
N PHE A 71 33.64 -18.01 -6.15
CA PHE A 71 33.21 -17.70 -7.50
C PHE A 71 31.69 -17.55 -7.63
N GLU A 72 30.91 -18.40 -6.97
CA GLU A 72 29.43 -18.28 -6.92
C GLU A 72 29.03 -16.93 -6.30
N ARG A 73 29.64 -16.56 -5.17
CA ARG A 73 29.35 -15.29 -4.49
C ARG A 73 29.68 -14.07 -5.36
N MET A 74 30.76 -14.15 -6.13
CA MET A 74 31.16 -13.09 -7.06
C MET A 74 30.22 -13.02 -8.27
N GLY A 75 29.82 -14.16 -8.82
CA GLY A 75 28.85 -14.27 -9.92
C GLY A 75 27.49 -13.67 -9.54
N ASP A 76 26.96 -14.03 -8.37
CA ASP A 76 25.67 -13.52 -7.88
C ASP A 76 25.70 -12.01 -7.67
N SER A 77 26.79 -11.49 -7.09
CA SER A 77 26.97 -10.05 -6.90
C SER A 77 27.03 -9.30 -8.23
N PHE A 78 27.72 -9.87 -9.24
CA PHE A 78 27.82 -9.26 -10.57
C PHE A 78 26.46 -9.27 -11.29
N MET A 79 25.71 -10.38 -11.23
CA MET A 79 24.36 -10.46 -11.80
C MET A 79 23.42 -9.42 -11.18
N ASN A 80 23.47 -9.23 -9.85
CA ASN A 80 22.67 -8.22 -9.17
C ASN A 80 22.97 -6.80 -9.67
N VAL A 81 24.23 -6.47 -9.96
CA VAL A 81 24.62 -5.18 -10.55
C VAL A 81 24.05 -5.02 -11.96
N VAL A 82 24.15 -6.05 -12.80
CA VAL A 82 23.60 -6.03 -14.16
C VAL A 82 22.10 -5.82 -14.13
N PHE A 83 21.37 -6.55 -13.27
CA PHE A 83 19.94 -6.32 -13.08
C PHE A 83 19.65 -4.89 -12.63
N GLY A 84 20.40 -4.35 -11.67
CA GLY A 84 20.26 -2.96 -11.23
C GLY A 84 20.37 -1.96 -12.38
N ILE A 85 21.36 -2.13 -13.26
CA ILE A 85 21.54 -1.27 -14.44
C ILE A 85 20.34 -1.38 -15.39
N VAL A 86 19.85 -2.59 -15.63
CA VAL A 86 18.67 -2.82 -16.48
C VAL A 86 17.44 -2.10 -15.89
N PHE A 87 17.20 -2.22 -14.58
CA PHE A 87 16.10 -1.52 -13.92
C PHE A 87 16.23 0.00 -14.01
N ILE A 88 17.43 0.56 -13.90
CA ILE A 88 17.67 2.00 -14.09
C ILE A 88 17.26 2.42 -15.50
N ILE A 89 17.66 1.66 -16.53
CA ILE A 89 17.31 1.95 -17.92
C ILE A 89 15.79 1.91 -18.12
N PHE A 90 15.09 0.94 -17.53
CA PHE A 90 13.63 0.84 -17.60
C PHE A 90 12.88 1.87 -16.76
N SER A 91 13.52 2.43 -15.72
CA SER A 91 12.92 3.47 -14.88
C SER A 91 12.62 4.75 -15.67
N PHE A 92 13.52 5.16 -16.58
CA PHE A 92 13.35 6.40 -17.34
C PHE A 92 12.12 6.39 -18.27
N PRO A 93 11.90 5.36 -19.13
CA PRO A 93 10.67 5.25 -19.92
C PRO A 93 9.41 5.22 -19.05
N MET A 94 9.45 4.50 -17.93
CA MET A 94 8.31 4.41 -17.02
C MET A 94 7.94 5.77 -16.42
N LEU A 95 8.95 6.54 -16.00
CA LEU A 95 8.75 7.89 -15.50
C LEU A 95 8.26 8.83 -16.61
N TRP A 96 8.81 8.71 -17.82
CA TRP A 96 8.40 9.53 -18.97
C TRP A 96 6.93 9.34 -19.33
N VAL A 97 6.42 8.10 -19.33
CA VAL A 97 5.00 7.83 -19.58
C VAL A 97 4.12 8.46 -18.50
N ASN A 98 4.56 8.42 -17.24
CA ASN A 98 3.85 9.05 -16.14
C ASN A 98 3.80 10.58 -16.31
N GLU A 99 4.95 11.19 -16.53
CA GLU A 99 5.07 12.64 -16.73
C GLU A 99 4.26 13.11 -17.93
N SER A 100 4.32 12.39 -19.05
CA SER A 100 3.55 12.71 -20.25
C SER A 100 2.04 12.67 -20.01
N ARG A 101 1.54 11.71 -19.22
CA ARG A 101 0.13 11.64 -18.86
C ARG A 101 -0.28 12.80 -17.96
N ASN A 102 0.57 13.15 -17.00
CA ASN A 102 0.32 14.27 -16.10
C ASN A 102 0.28 15.59 -16.87
N ALA A 103 1.30 15.85 -17.69
CA ALA A 103 1.40 17.07 -18.51
C ALA A 103 0.23 17.23 -19.49
N LYS A 104 -0.21 16.13 -20.13
CA LYS A 104 -1.41 16.14 -20.99
C LYS A 104 -2.67 16.52 -20.21
N THR A 105 -2.83 15.96 -19.02
CA THR A 105 -4.00 16.22 -18.18
C THR A 105 -4.03 17.67 -17.71
N GLU A 106 -2.90 18.19 -17.24
CA GLU A 106 -2.77 19.60 -16.86
C GLU A 106 -3.06 20.55 -18.03
N SER A 107 -2.52 20.24 -19.21
CA SER A 107 -2.76 21.02 -20.43
C SER A 107 -4.24 21.01 -20.82
N LEU A 108 -4.89 19.84 -20.76
CA LEU A 108 -6.32 19.70 -21.05
C LEU A 108 -7.19 20.44 -20.03
N LEU A 109 -6.86 20.37 -18.74
CA LEU A 109 -7.58 21.10 -17.69
C LEU A 109 -7.41 22.61 -17.84
N SER A 110 -6.21 23.09 -18.15
CA SER A 110 -5.95 24.51 -18.43
C SER A 110 -6.73 24.98 -19.65
N TYR A 111 -6.72 24.19 -20.73
CA TYR A 111 -7.53 24.47 -21.92
C TYR A 111 -9.03 24.51 -21.60
N ALA A 112 -9.54 23.50 -20.90
CA ALA A 112 -10.94 23.43 -20.50
C ALA A 112 -11.33 24.61 -19.59
N ALA A 113 -10.48 24.99 -18.65
CA ALA A 113 -10.71 26.13 -17.76
C ALA A 113 -10.74 27.47 -18.52
N SER A 114 -9.99 27.62 -19.61
CA SER A 114 -10.06 28.83 -20.45
C SER A 114 -11.34 28.92 -21.29
N HIS A 115 -11.97 27.78 -21.61
CA HIS A 115 -13.17 27.70 -22.43
C HIS A 115 -14.46 27.55 -21.61
N VAL A 116 -14.36 27.41 -20.28
CA VAL A 116 -15.53 27.21 -19.42
C VAL A 116 -16.29 28.52 -19.19
N ARG A 117 -17.61 28.47 -19.41
CA ARG A 117 -18.52 29.56 -19.05
C ARG A 117 -19.22 29.23 -17.74
N THR A 118 -19.12 30.13 -16.77
CA THR A 118 -19.86 29.98 -15.51
C THR A 118 -21.22 30.64 -15.63
N VAL A 119 -22.30 29.89 -15.43
CA VAL A 119 -23.69 30.38 -15.53
C VAL A 119 -24.53 29.95 -14.33
N GLY A 120 -25.61 30.69 -14.04
CA GLY A 120 -26.58 30.33 -13.01
C GLY A 120 -27.57 29.27 -13.52
N GLY A 121 -27.88 28.25 -12.71
CA GLY A 121 -28.60 27.03 -13.14
C GLY A 121 -30.08 27.14 -13.49
N LYS A 122 -30.66 28.34 -13.52
CA LYS A 122 -32.13 28.51 -13.58
C LYS A 122 -32.77 28.16 -14.93
N VAL A 123 -32.11 28.43 -16.06
CA VAL A 123 -32.67 28.21 -17.41
C VAL A 123 -31.57 27.78 -18.38
N ALA A 124 -31.83 26.73 -19.17
CA ALA A 124 -30.92 26.29 -20.21
C ALA A 124 -30.94 27.25 -21.41
N ASP A 125 -29.83 27.96 -21.62
CA ASP A 125 -29.67 28.88 -22.75
C ASP A 125 -29.17 28.15 -24.00
N ARG A 126 -29.72 28.50 -25.17
CA ARG A 126 -29.27 27.98 -26.47
C ARG A 126 -27.90 28.53 -26.86
N GLU A 127 -27.48 29.68 -26.32
CA GLU A 127 -26.17 30.28 -26.62
C GLU A 127 -24.98 29.55 -25.99
N ASN A 128 -25.24 28.63 -25.03
CA ASN A 128 -24.23 27.82 -24.35
C ASN A 128 -24.15 26.39 -24.88
N ARG A 129 -24.59 26.17 -26.13
CA ARG A 129 -24.40 24.89 -26.82
C ARG A 129 -22.94 24.72 -27.22
N ASP A 130 -22.46 23.48 -27.19
CA ASP A 130 -21.10 23.07 -27.57
C ASP A 130 -19.96 23.76 -26.80
N CYS A 131 -20.25 24.32 -25.62
CA CYS A 131 -19.27 24.89 -24.72
C CYS A 131 -19.27 24.19 -23.35
N LEU A 132 -18.12 24.23 -22.66
CA LEU A 132 -18.03 23.72 -21.30
C LEU A 132 -18.76 24.70 -20.37
N VAL A 133 -19.76 24.21 -19.63
CA VAL A 133 -20.55 25.05 -18.72
C VAL A 133 -20.34 24.60 -17.28
N HIS A 134 -19.98 25.55 -16.44
CA HIS A 134 -19.92 25.37 -14.99
C HIS A 134 -21.14 26.03 -14.35
N LEU A 135 -21.99 25.25 -13.68
CA LEU A 135 -23.15 25.77 -12.96
C LEU A 135 -22.76 26.12 -11.52
N GLN A 136 -23.04 27.36 -11.12
CA GLN A 136 -22.79 27.82 -9.76
C GLN A 136 -24.07 27.80 -8.92
N GLY A 137 -24.02 27.15 -7.75
CA GLY A 137 -25.06 27.25 -6.72
C GLY A 137 -26.27 26.33 -6.87
N GLU A 138 -26.29 25.42 -7.85
CA GLU A 138 -27.38 24.44 -8.03
C GLU A 138 -26.84 23.00 -8.17
N GLN A 139 -27.62 22.02 -7.70
CA GLN A 139 -27.29 20.60 -7.86
C GLN A 139 -27.79 20.11 -9.22
N MET A 140 -26.88 19.65 -10.07
CA MET A 140 -27.26 19.00 -11.32
C MET A 140 -27.83 17.60 -11.07
N LYS A 141 -28.95 17.29 -11.73
CA LYS A 141 -29.43 15.93 -11.90
C LYS A 141 -29.34 15.58 -13.38
N ALA A 142 -28.62 14.51 -13.70
CA ALA A 142 -28.58 13.99 -15.07
C ALA A 142 -29.99 13.54 -15.49
N ALA A 143 -30.46 14.02 -16.63
CA ALA A 143 -31.76 13.60 -17.18
C ALA A 143 -31.70 12.17 -17.75
N ALA A 144 -30.54 11.76 -18.26
CA ALA A 144 -30.26 10.44 -18.81
C ALA A 144 -28.77 10.11 -18.63
N PRO A 145 -28.37 8.83 -18.76
CA PRO A 145 -26.97 8.46 -18.85
C PRO A 145 -26.29 9.19 -20.01
N VAL A 146 -25.12 9.77 -19.75
CA VAL A 146 -24.28 10.36 -20.80
C VAL A 146 -23.58 9.21 -21.51
N SER A 147 -23.91 9.00 -22.79
CA SER A 147 -23.22 8.06 -23.69
C SER A 147 -22.74 8.86 -24.89
N ASP A 148 -21.46 8.76 -25.18
CA ASP A 148 -20.80 9.42 -26.29
C ASP A 148 -19.92 8.39 -26.99
N ARG A 149 -20.15 8.17 -28.28
CA ARG A 149 -19.45 7.17 -29.10
C ARG A 149 -17.94 7.43 -29.20
N GLN A 150 -17.49 8.65 -28.87
CA GLN A 150 -16.06 8.98 -28.81
C GLN A 150 -15.39 8.43 -27.53
N PHE A 151 -16.16 8.15 -26.49
CA PHE A 151 -15.69 7.71 -25.17
C PHE A 151 -16.22 6.33 -24.76
N ASP A 152 -17.00 5.67 -25.62
CA ASP A 152 -17.44 4.28 -25.47
C ASP A 152 -16.31 3.26 -25.72
#